data_AF-A0A8B8CW48-F1
#
_entry.id   AF-A0A8B8CW48-F1
#
_cell.length_a   1.000
_cell.length_b   1.000
_cell.length_c   1.000
_cell.angle_alpha   90.00
_cell.angle_beta   90.00
_cell.angle_gamma   90.00
#
_symmetry.space_group_name_H-M   'P 1'
#
loop_
_entity.id
_entity.type
_entity.pdbx_description
1 polymer ?
#
loop_
_entity_poly.entity_id
_entity_poly.type
_entity_poly.pdbx_seq_one_letter_code
_entity_poly.pdbx_strand_id
1 'polypeptide(L)'
;MERLSRSILLLTFIASIVVTQSLVSPTENDNSRCGNDLVQYITDQVFTKLKPNFLSLEEKYKNLALEVNLLKQQMQVQQNRKDLRCESGSVGQHENPAPSWPYTADVTFQSPFEQAPTVTFGFYLLDNGWDKNLRVNTDVSGVTTTGFQISINPWADTVLYGARIRWMACGK
;
A
#
# COMPACT_ATOMS: atom_id res chain seq x y z
N MET A 1 10.81 -22.62 32.92
CA MET A 1 11.63 -23.62 32.19
C MET A 1 11.49 -25.04 32.75
N GLU A 2 11.11 -25.26 34.00
CA GLU A 2 11.02 -26.62 34.59
C GLU A 2 9.86 -27.49 34.09
N ARG A 3 8.74 -26.91 33.63
CA ARG A 3 7.59 -27.70 33.16
C ARG A 3 7.80 -28.35 31.78
N LEU A 4 8.64 -27.76 30.94
CA LEU A 4 8.98 -28.31 29.61
C LEU A 4 9.92 -29.52 29.70
N SER A 5 10.82 -29.53 30.69
CA SER A 5 11.78 -30.64 30.91
C SER A 5 11.08 -31.93 31.37
N ARG A 6 10.03 -31.83 32.20
CA ARG A 6 9.27 -33.00 32.69
C ARG A 6 8.41 -33.66 31.59
N SER A 7 7.90 -32.89 30.62
CA SER A 7 7.11 -33.43 29.51
C SER A 7 7.97 -34.14 28.45
N ILE A 8 9.20 -33.67 28.24
CA ILE A 8 10.14 -34.33 27.31
C ILE A 8 10.64 -35.66 27.89
N LEU A 9 10.91 -35.74 29.21
CA LEU A 9 11.28 -36.99 29.88
C LEU A 9 10.16 -38.05 29.84
N LEU A 10 8.88 -37.64 29.90
CA LEU A 10 7.76 -38.58 29.85
C LEU A 10 7.58 -39.19 28.46
N LEU A 11 7.78 -38.40 27.40
CA LEU A 11 7.65 -38.87 26.01
C LEU A 11 8.78 -39.83 25.62
N THR A 12 10.00 -39.64 26.13
CA THR A 12 11.10 -40.58 25.91
C THR A 12 10.90 -41.91 26.64
N PHE A 13 10.25 -41.90 27.81
CA PHE A 13 9.97 -43.11 28.59
C PHE A 13 8.94 -44.03 27.91
N ILE A 14 7.94 -43.44 27.26
CA ILE A 14 6.90 -44.18 26.53
C ILE A 14 7.49 -44.86 25.28
N ALA A 15 8.42 -44.19 24.58
CA ALA A 15 9.10 -44.77 23.43
C ALA A 15 9.95 -46.00 23.80
N SER A 16 10.57 -46.02 24.98
CA SER A 16 11.38 -47.17 25.44
C SER A 16 10.53 -48.39 25.82
N ILE A 17 9.32 -48.19 26.36
CA ILE A 17 8.42 -49.30 26.72
C ILE A 17 7.91 -50.01 25.46
N VAL A 18 7.65 -49.26 24.37
CA VAL A 18 7.20 -49.81 23.09
C VAL A 18 8.30 -50.65 22.41
N VAL A 19 9.58 -50.33 22.63
CA VAL A 19 10.71 -51.06 22.02
C VAL A 19 11.05 -52.37 22.75
N THR A 20 10.67 -52.55 24.01
CA THR A 20 10.98 -53.79 24.76
C THR A 20 9.95 -54.92 24.62
N GLN A 21 8.76 -54.67 24.07
CA GLN A 21 7.76 -55.73 23.86
C GLN A 21 7.92 -56.50 22.53
N SER A 22 8.92 -56.16 21.71
CA SER A 22 9.16 -56.81 20.40
C SER A 22 10.13 -58.01 20.43
N LEU A 23 10.47 -58.56 21.60
CA LEU A 23 11.34 -59.74 21.72
C LEU A 23 10.70 -60.88 22.52
N VAL A 24 9.53 -61.37 22.09
CA VAL A 24 9.06 -62.74 22.40
C VAL A 24 8.38 -63.31 21.15
N SER A 25 8.95 -64.40 20.64
CA SER A 25 8.53 -65.12 19.42
C SER A 25 7.32 -66.05 19.67
N PRO A 26 6.74 -66.71 18.65
CA PRO A 26 5.34 -66.57 18.27
C PRO A 26 4.43 -67.71 18.78
N THR A 27 3.21 -67.39 19.16
CA THR A 27 2.10 -68.37 19.23
C THR A 27 1.13 -68.10 18.09
N GLU A 28 1.16 -69.04 17.15
CA GLU A 28 0.36 -69.21 15.95
C GLU A 28 -1.14 -69.21 16.26
N ASN A 29 -1.88 -68.24 15.72
CA ASN A 29 -3.32 -68.35 15.48
C ASN A 29 -3.61 -67.82 14.07
N ASP A 30 -3.71 -68.77 13.14
CA ASP A 30 -3.58 -68.58 11.69
C ASP A 30 -4.80 -67.93 11.01
N ASN A 31 -5.76 -67.42 11.79
CA ASN A 31 -6.93 -66.69 11.29
C ASN A 31 -6.83 -65.16 11.41
N SER A 32 -5.72 -64.61 11.92
CA SER A 32 -5.53 -63.16 12.15
C SER A 32 -4.65 -62.46 11.10
N ARG A 33 -3.87 -63.22 10.32
CA ARG A 33 -2.92 -62.70 9.33
C ARG A 33 -3.61 -62.04 8.14
N CYS A 34 -4.68 -62.66 7.63
CA CYS A 34 -5.48 -62.13 6.53
C CYS A 34 -6.19 -60.80 6.88
N GLY A 35 -6.66 -60.65 8.12
CA GLY A 35 -7.30 -59.42 8.60
C GLY A 35 -6.31 -58.25 8.71
N ASN A 36 -5.11 -58.51 9.23
CA ASN A 36 -4.05 -57.50 9.33
C ASN A 36 -3.51 -57.08 7.95
N ASP A 37 -3.37 -58.02 7.02
CA ASP A 37 -2.95 -57.72 5.63
C ASP A 37 -3.98 -56.86 4.88
N LEU A 38 -5.29 -57.11 5.11
CA LEU A 38 -6.36 -56.29 4.52
C LEU A 38 -6.36 -54.87 5.09
N VAL A 39 -6.18 -54.72 6.40
CA VAL A 39 -6.06 -53.41 7.05
C VAL A 39 -4.83 -52.68 6.53
N GLN A 40 -3.70 -53.36 6.35
CA GLN A 40 -2.47 -52.78 5.80
C GLN A 40 -2.68 -52.32 4.35
N TYR A 41 -3.29 -53.14 3.50
CA TYR A 41 -3.58 -52.81 2.11
C TYR A 41 -4.51 -51.61 1.97
N ILE A 42 -5.60 -51.58 2.76
CA ILE A 42 -6.53 -50.43 2.78
C ILE A 42 -5.80 -49.18 3.25
N THR A 43 -4.95 -49.29 4.28
CA THR A 43 -4.15 -48.17 4.79
C THR A 43 -3.21 -47.63 3.72
N ASP A 44 -2.51 -48.49 2.98
CA ASP A 44 -1.61 -48.11 1.89
C ASP A 44 -2.35 -47.45 0.72
N GLN A 45 -3.51 -47.97 0.32
CA GLN A 45 -4.34 -47.39 -0.73
C GLN A 45 -4.81 -45.97 -0.36
N VAL A 46 -5.29 -45.82 0.88
CA VAL A 46 -5.73 -44.53 1.42
C VAL A 46 -4.55 -43.57 1.52
N PHE A 47 -3.41 -44.02 2.04
CA PHE A 47 -2.20 -43.21 2.18
C PHE A 47 -1.65 -42.78 0.81
N THR A 48 -1.57 -43.69 -0.15
CA THR A 48 -1.10 -43.40 -1.52
C THR A 48 -1.97 -42.34 -2.19
N LYS A 49 -3.29 -42.39 -1.97
CA LYS A 49 -4.23 -41.42 -2.53
C LYS A 49 -4.21 -40.07 -1.82
N LEU A 50 -4.01 -40.05 -0.50
CA LEU A 50 -4.10 -38.82 0.30
C LEU A 50 -2.77 -38.07 0.45
N LYS A 51 -1.63 -38.79 0.49
CA LYS A 51 -0.29 -38.20 0.63
C LYS A 51 -0.01 -37.03 -0.33
N PRO A 52 -0.27 -37.12 -1.65
CA PRO A 52 0.01 -36.00 -2.55
C PRO A 52 -0.84 -34.76 -2.23
N ASN A 53 -2.09 -34.94 -1.78
CA ASN A 53 -2.96 -33.83 -1.41
C ASN A 53 -2.47 -33.13 -0.13
N PHE A 54 -1.98 -33.88 0.85
CA PHE A 54 -1.38 -33.30 2.06
C PHE A 54 -0.13 -32.49 1.74
N LEU A 55 0.76 -33.01 0.88
CA LEU A 55 1.97 -32.30 0.46
C LEU A 55 1.63 -31.02 -0.32
N SER A 56 0.65 -31.10 -1.24
CA SER A 56 0.17 -29.93 -1.97
C SER A 56 -0.47 -28.88 -1.05
N LEU A 57 -1.20 -29.31 -0.01
CA LEU A 57 -1.79 -28.40 0.96
C LEU A 57 -0.72 -27.71 1.83
N GLU A 58 0.32 -28.44 2.24
CA GLU A 58 1.44 -27.88 3.00
C GLU A 58 2.18 -26.81 2.19
N GLU A 59 2.42 -27.07 0.90
CA GLU A 59 3.03 -26.10 -0.01
C GLU A 59 2.16 -24.84 -0.17
N LYS A 60 0.85 -25.02 -0.42
CA LYS A 60 -0.10 -23.91 -0.51
C LYS A 60 -0.14 -23.07 0.77
N TYR A 61 -0.10 -23.71 1.95
CA TYR A 61 -0.07 -23.00 3.22
C TYR A 61 1.22 -22.16 3.38
N LYS A 62 2.38 -22.72 3.01
CA LYS A 62 3.66 -21.98 3.03
C LYS A 62 3.62 -20.77 2.10
N ASN A 63 3.12 -20.95 0.88
CA ASN A 63 2.99 -19.86 -0.09
C ASN A 63 2.03 -18.77 0.41
N LEU A 64 0.89 -19.17 0.98
CA LEU A 64 -0.06 -18.23 1.57
C LEU A 64 0.54 -17.45 2.75
N ALA A 65 1.29 -18.13 3.63
CA ALA A 65 1.96 -17.48 4.74
C ALA A 65 2.99 -16.45 4.27
N LEU A 66 3.72 -16.74 3.19
CA LEU A 66 4.64 -15.81 2.53
C LEU A 66 3.90 -14.60 1.94
N GLU A 67 2.83 -14.84 1.18
CA GLU A 67 2.01 -13.77 0.58
C GLU A 67 1.39 -12.86 1.64
N VAL A 68 0.86 -13.42 2.73
CA VAL A 68 0.31 -12.64 3.84
C VAL A 68 1.38 -11.76 4.49
N ASN A 69 2.60 -12.27 4.66
CA ASN A 69 3.69 -11.47 5.22
C ASN A 69 4.12 -10.35 4.27
N LEU A 70 4.15 -10.62 2.96
CA LEU A 70 4.44 -9.60 1.94
C LEU A 70 3.36 -8.52 1.92
N LEU A 71 2.09 -8.91 1.94
CA LEU A 71 0.96 -7.97 1.99
C LEU A 71 1.03 -7.10 3.25
N LYS A 72 1.35 -7.68 4.41
CA LYS A 72 1.55 -6.89 5.65
C LYS A 72 2.67 -5.87 5.50
N GLN A 73 3.79 -6.24 4.89
CA GLN A 73 4.89 -5.31 4.63
C GLN A 73 4.45 -4.19 3.69
N GLN A 74 3.73 -4.50 2.61
CA GLN A 74 3.19 -3.51 1.69
C GLN A 74 2.19 -2.56 2.38
N MET A 75 1.32 -3.09 3.23
CA MET A 75 0.39 -2.30 4.02
C MET A 75 1.12 -1.36 4.98
N GLN A 76 2.16 -1.84 5.66
CA GLN A 76 2.99 -0.99 6.52
C GLN A 76 3.68 0.11 5.74
N VAL A 77 4.21 -0.17 4.54
CA VAL A 77 4.79 0.85 3.66
C VAL A 77 3.73 1.88 3.29
N GLN A 78 2.53 1.45 2.90
CA GLN A 78 1.45 2.35 2.49
C GLN A 78 0.97 3.22 3.66
N GLN A 79 0.82 2.65 4.86
CA GLN A 79 0.44 3.38 6.08
C GLN A 79 1.53 4.34 6.55
N ASN A 80 2.81 3.99 6.35
CA ASN A 80 3.94 4.84 6.71
C ASN A 80 4.29 5.89 5.65
N ARG A 81 3.66 5.86 4.46
CA ARG A 81 3.68 7.03 3.58
C ARG A 81 2.91 8.12 4.30
N LYS A 82 3.63 9.07 4.90
CA LYS A 82 3.03 10.33 5.37
C LYS A 82 2.14 10.84 4.23
N ASP A 83 0.83 10.89 4.45
CA ASP A 83 -0.13 11.25 3.44
C ASP A 83 0.29 12.59 2.85
N LEU A 84 0.59 12.59 1.55
CA LEU A 84 0.87 13.82 0.83
C LEU A 84 -0.45 14.59 0.78
N ARG A 85 -0.56 15.64 1.58
CA ARG A 85 -1.73 16.50 1.58
C ARG A 85 -1.65 17.39 0.34
N CYS A 86 -2.77 17.54 -0.35
CA CYS A 86 -2.89 18.48 -1.45
C CYS A 86 -4.08 19.41 -1.23
N GLU A 87 -3.89 20.70 -1.46
CA GLU A 87 -4.94 21.71 -1.56
C GLU A 87 -4.94 22.31 -2.96
N SER A 88 -6.08 22.80 -3.43
CA SER A 88 -6.18 23.44 -4.74
C SER A 88 -7.21 24.56 -4.73
N GLY A 89 -7.08 25.48 -5.68
CA GLY A 89 -7.99 26.61 -5.81
C GLY A 89 -7.80 27.34 -7.13
N SER A 90 -8.46 28.48 -7.27
CA SER A 90 -8.38 29.30 -8.48
C SER A 90 -8.31 30.78 -8.14
N VAL A 91 -7.57 31.53 -8.94
CA VAL A 91 -7.40 32.98 -8.81
C VAL A 91 -7.46 33.62 -10.19
N GLY A 92 -7.70 34.93 -10.23
CA GLY A 92 -7.69 35.70 -11.47
C GLY A 92 -8.88 36.64 -11.57
N GLN A 93 -8.93 37.35 -12.68
CA GLN A 93 -9.93 38.38 -12.96
C GLN A 93 -10.35 38.31 -14.42
N HIS A 94 -11.57 38.77 -14.71
CA HIS A 94 -12.11 38.88 -16.06
C HIS A 94 -13.15 40.00 -16.04
N GLU A 95 -12.87 41.08 -16.76
CA GLU A 95 -13.70 42.28 -16.81
C GLU A 95 -13.71 42.90 -18.21
N ASN A 96 -14.75 43.70 -18.50
CA ASN A 96 -14.85 44.54 -19.69
C ASN A 96 -15.37 45.93 -19.26
N PRO A 97 -14.58 47.01 -19.36
CA PRO A 97 -13.27 47.13 -20.01
C PRO A 97 -12.15 46.31 -19.31
N ALA A 98 -11.02 46.11 -20.01
CA ALA A 98 -9.90 45.33 -19.49
C ALA A 98 -9.45 45.84 -18.10
N PRO A 99 -9.29 44.96 -17.10
CA PRO A 99 -8.94 45.36 -15.75
C PRO A 99 -7.47 45.84 -15.65
N SER A 100 -7.10 46.41 -14.50
CA SER A 100 -5.70 46.76 -14.23
C SER A 100 -4.84 45.53 -14.02
N TRP A 101 -3.61 45.58 -14.55
CA TRP A 101 -2.59 44.55 -14.37
C TRP A 101 -1.30 45.15 -13.78
N PRO A 102 -0.48 44.37 -13.03
CA PRO A 102 -0.64 42.95 -12.72
C PRO A 102 -1.76 42.67 -11.71
N TYR A 103 -2.37 41.49 -11.81
CA TYR A 103 -3.26 40.95 -10.77
C TYR A 103 -2.42 40.19 -9.76
N THR A 104 -2.61 40.45 -8.47
CA THR A 104 -1.90 39.75 -7.39
C THR A 104 -2.91 39.25 -6.37
N ALA A 105 -2.74 38.01 -5.92
CA ALA A 105 -3.58 37.40 -4.89
C ALA A 105 -2.73 36.68 -3.84
N ASP A 106 -3.04 36.93 -2.58
CA ASP A 106 -2.54 36.14 -1.46
C ASP A 106 -3.48 34.96 -1.22
N VAL A 107 -2.95 33.75 -1.37
CA VAL A 107 -3.67 32.50 -1.16
C VAL A 107 -3.35 31.96 0.22
N THR A 108 -4.38 31.74 1.02
CA THR A 108 -4.26 31.09 2.33
C THR A 108 -4.76 29.65 2.24
N PHE A 109 -3.97 28.71 2.75
CA PHE A 109 -4.37 27.30 2.85
C PHE A 109 -5.42 27.11 3.94
N GLN A 110 -6.31 26.13 3.76
CA GLN A 110 -7.37 25.83 4.74
C GLN A 110 -6.78 25.45 6.10
N SER A 111 -5.62 24.80 6.09
CA SER A 111 -4.85 24.49 7.28
C SER A 111 -3.34 24.60 6.99
N PRO A 112 -2.48 24.90 7.98
CA PRO A 112 -1.05 24.93 7.74
C PRO A 112 -0.50 23.55 7.34
N PHE A 113 0.46 23.50 6.40
CA PHE A 113 1.26 22.30 6.10
C PHE A 113 2.35 22.09 7.16
N GLU A 114 2.91 20.88 7.28
CA GLU A 114 4.09 20.65 8.15
C GLU A 114 5.30 21.45 7.65
N GLN A 115 5.46 21.55 6.32
CA GLN A 115 6.52 22.29 5.63
C GLN A 115 5.96 23.06 4.44
N ALA A 116 6.71 24.03 3.91
CA ALA A 116 6.29 24.76 2.72
C ALA A 116 6.02 23.76 1.57
N PRO A 117 4.79 23.70 1.02
CA PRO A 117 4.42 22.73 0.00
C PRO A 117 5.03 23.10 -1.35
N THR A 118 5.02 22.15 -2.29
CA THR A 118 5.30 22.46 -3.70
C THR A 118 4.01 22.96 -4.35
N VAL A 119 4.06 24.15 -4.95
CA VAL A 119 2.92 24.75 -5.66
C VAL A 119 3.10 24.61 -7.16
N THR A 120 2.10 24.03 -7.83
CA THR A 120 1.98 24.02 -9.29
C THR A 120 0.75 24.81 -9.71
N PHE A 121 0.77 25.34 -10.92
CA PHE A 121 -0.33 26.14 -11.44
C PHE A 121 -0.43 26.05 -12.96
N GLY A 122 -1.59 26.42 -13.49
CA GLY A 122 -1.81 26.54 -14.93
C GLY A 122 -2.95 27.49 -15.25
N PHE A 123 -2.80 28.22 -16.36
CA PHE A 123 -3.89 29.02 -16.91
C PHE A 123 -5.03 28.12 -17.39
N TYR A 124 -6.27 28.51 -17.09
CA TYR A 124 -7.46 27.86 -17.66
C TYR A 124 -8.41 28.85 -18.35
N LEU A 125 -8.11 30.15 -18.26
CA LEU A 125 -8.80 31.21 -19.01
C LEU A 125 -7.76 32.24 -19.44
N LEU A 126 -7.77 32.62 -20.72
CA LEU A 126 -7.06 33.75 -21.28
C LEU A 126 -7.98 34.43 -22.29
N ASP A 127 -8.33 35.69 -22.03
CA ASP A 127 -9.14 36.53 -22.90
C ASP A 127 -8.31 37.76 -23.31
N ASN A 128 -7.76 37.70 -24.52
CA ASN A 128 -6.81 38.64 -25.06
C ASN A 128 -7.42 39.42 -26.22
N GLY A 129 -7.15 40.73 -26.27
CA GLY A 129 -7.55 41.61 -27.35
C GLY A 129 -7.04 41.11 -28.70
N TRP A 130 -7.92 41.15 -29.70
CA TRP A 130 -7.64 40.60 -31.03
C TRP A 130 -6.51 41.32 -31.79
N ASP A 131 -6.22 42.57 -31.42
CA ASP A 131 -5.29 43.47 -32.11
C ASP A 131 -3.86 43.43 -31.52
N LYS A 132 -3.64 42.65 -30.45
CA LYS A 132 -2.38 42.57 -29.71
C LYS A 132 -1.94 41.14 -29.48
N ASN A 133 -0.64 40.90 -29.46
CA ASN A 133 -0.12 39.57 -29.18
C ASN A 133 -0.42 39.17 -27.73
N LEU A 134 -0.79 37.91 -27.54
CA LEU A 134 -0.94 37.32 -26.21
C LEU A 134 0.44 37.12 -25.58
N ARG A 135 0.70 37.85 -24.50
CA ARG A 135 1.92 37.76 -23.70
C ARG A 135 1.56 37.89 -22.23
N VAL A 136 1.68 36.80 -21.47
CA VAL A 136 1.28 36.75 -20.04
C VAL A 136 2.19 35.82 -19.25
N ASN A 137 2.63 36.29 -18.09
CA ASN A 137 3.50 35.60 -17.14
C ASN A 137 2.72 35.39 -15.85
N THR A 138 3.04 34.33 -15.13
CA THR A 138 2.61 34.13 -13.75
C THR A 138 3.78 33.75 -12.89
N ASP A 139 3.91 34.43 -11.76
CA ASP A 139 4.89 34.10 -10.73
C ASP A 139 4.19 33.67 -9.44
N VAL A 140 4.72 32.63 -8.80
CA VAL A 140 4.39 32.25 -7.41
C VAL A 140 5.57 32.63 -6.54
N SER A 141 5.30 33.35 -5.46
CA SER A 141 6.32 33.81 -4.52
C SER A 141 5.87 33.63 -3.07
N GLY A 142 6.83 33.68 -2.14
CA GLY A 142 6.53 33.65 -0.71
C GLY A 142 5.79 32.39 -0.24
N VAL A 143 6.13 31.22 -0.78
CA VAL A 143 5.50 29.95 -0.36
C VAL A 143 5.91 29.62 1.08
N THR A 144 4.93 29.57 1.96
CA THR A 144 5.06 29.23 3.38
C THR A 144 4.17 28.04 3.72
N THR A 145 4.14 27.62 4.99
CA THR A 145 3.22 26.56 5.45
C THR A 145 1.76 27.01 5.43
N THR A 146 1.48 28.31 5.46
CA THR A 146 0.11 28.86 5.59
C THR A 146 -0.44 29.43 4.30
N GLY A 147 0.40 29.70 3.30
CA GLY A 147 -0.03 30.31 2.06
C GLY A 147 1.12 30.72 1.14
N PHE A 148 0.76 31.39 0.05
CA PHE A 148 1.68 31.93 -0.94
C PHE A 148 1.03 33.12 -1.65
N GLN A 149 1.83 33.90 -2.37
CA GLN A 149 1.34 34.93 -3.28
C GLN A 149 1.48 34.46 -4.73
N ILE A 150 0.48 34.75 -5.55
CA ILE A 150 0.51 34.48 -6.99
C ILE A 150 0.15 35.75 -7.76
N SER A 151 0.93 36.06 -8.79
CA SER A 151 0.71 37.21 -9.66
C SER A 151 0.52 36.79 -11.11
N ILE A 152 -0.31 37.54 -11.84
CA ILE A 152 -0.54 37.38 -13.27
C ILE A 152 -0.19 38.72 -13.92
N ASN A 153 0.74 38.70 -14.87
CA ASN A 153 1.33 39.89 -15.45
C ASN A 153 1.43 39.79 -16.98
N PRO A 154 0.57 40.50 -17.74
CA PRO A 154 0.81 40.73 -19.15
C PRO A 154 2.01 41.68 -19.34
N TRP A 155 2.64 41.64 -20.50
CA TRP A 155 3.74 42.56 -20.80
C TRP A 155 3.69 43.13 -22.22
N ALA A 156 4.50 44.16 -22.44
CA ALA A 156 4.49 44.97 -23.66
C ALA A 156 3.11 45.60 -23.90
N ASP A 157 2.59 45.52 -25.12
CA ASP A 157 1.33 46.13 -25.54
C ASP A 157 0.11 45.19 -25.46
N THR A 158 0.21 44.09 -24.71
CA THR A 158 -0.88 43.13 -24.54
C THR A 158 -2.08 43.76 -23.84
N VAL A 159 -3.27 43.58 -24.42
CA VAL A 159 -4.55 43.98 -23.84
C VAL A 159 -5.25 42.72 -23.36
N LEU A 160 -5.30 42.50 -22.05
CA LEU A 160 -5.84 41.28 -21.44
C LEU A 160 -7.14 41.61 -20.68
N TYR A 161 -8.27 41.14 -21.19
CA TYR A 161 -9.59 41.30 -20.58
C TYR A 161 -9.80 40.35 -19.40
N GLY A 162 -9.14 39.18 -19.44
CA GLY A 162 -9.09 38.31 -18.29
C GLY A 162 -8.08 37.21 -18.38
N ALA A 163 -7.64 36.77 -17.22
CA ALA A 163 -6.84 35.58 -17.04
C ALA A 163 -7.19 34.93 -15.71
N ARG A 164 -7.30 33.61 -15.73
CA ARG A 164 -7.51 32.82 -14.51
C ARG A 164 -6.61 31.60 -14.47
N ILE A 165 -6.21 31.27 -13.26
CA ILE A 165 -5.27 30.21 -12.97
C ILE A 165 -5.88 29.25 -11.97
N ARG A 166 -5.65 27.96 -12.18
CA ARG A 166 -5.86 26.94 -11.18
C ARG A 166 -4.52 26.57 -10.58
N TRP A 167 -4.45 26.48 -9.26
CA TRP A 167 -3.25 26.11 -8.52
C TRP A 167 -3.50 24.84 -7.71
N MET A 168 -2.44 24.10 -7.43
CA MET A 168 -2.41 22.95 -6.54
C MET A 168 -1.15 23.02 -5.69
N ALA A 169 -1.29 22.87 -4.38
CA ALA A 169 -0.18 22.82 -3.42
C ALA A 169 -0.16 21.45 -2.79
N CYS A 170 0.92 20.69 -2.97
CA CYS A 170 1.09 19.37 -2.38
C CYS A 170 2.34 19.34 -1.48
N GLY A 171 2.17 18.86 -0.26
CA GLY A 171 3.20 18.86 0.76
C GLY A 171 2.88 17.90 1.91
N LYS A 172 3.85 17.72 2.80
CA LYS A 172 3.63 17.03 4.07
C LYS A 172 3.10 18.03 5.09
#